data_AF-A0A8T5W8I5-F1
#
_entry.id   AF-A0A8T5W8I5-F1
#
_cell.length_a   1.000
_cell.length_b   1.000
_cell.length_c   1.000
_cell.angle_alpha   90.00
_cell.angle_beta   90.00
_cell.angle_gamma   90.00
#
_symmetry.space_group_name_H-M   'P 1'
#
loop_
_entity.id
_entity.type
_entity.pdbx_description
1 polymer ?
#
loop_
_entity_poly.entity_id
_entity_poly.type
_entity_poly.pdbx_seq_one_letter_code
_entity_poly.pdbx_strand_id
1 'polypeptide(L)'
;MTATVTPFFLRFFQGGVSVGDYDLVTDALKKAGVKMLFWKVAVKPGKPTFFGVRKGTLVFGLPGYPVSSMVNFENLVRPAIFSMLGRDDWQRIRVKAILEKAVSSRGRRKKIIRAKLVKEGDKYLAVPA
;
A
#
# COMPACT_ATOMS: atom_id res chain seq x y z
N MET A 1 -11.50 28.52 -19.54
CA MET A 1 -10.96 27.17 -19.80
C MET A 1 -11.66 26.20 -18.85
N THR A 2 -12.69 25.51 -19.33
CA THR A 2 -13.32 24.42 -18.57
C THR A 2 -12.39 23.22 -18.59
N ALA A 3 -11.69 22.96 -17.48
CA ALA A 3 -10.95 21.72 -17.32
C ALA A 3 -11.98 20.58 -17.26
N THR A 4 -12.16 19.85 -18.37
CA THR A 4 -12.89 18.60 -18.39
C THR A 4 -12.19 17.66 -17.43
N VAL A 5 -12.76 17.47 -16.23
CA VAL A 5 -12.28 16.49 -15.27
C VAL A 5 -12.60 15.12 -15.87
N THR A 6 -11.63 14.53 -16.56
CA THR A 6 -11.75 13.15 -17.03
C THR A 6 -11.94 12.25 -15.79
N PRO A 7 -13.02 11.46 -15.70
CA PRO A 7 -13.24 10.63 -14.53
C PRO A 7 -12.12 9.59 -14.43
N PHE A 8 -11.34 9.68 -13.35
CA PHE A 8 -10.33 8.68 -13.02
C PHE A 8 -11.01 7.55 -12.22
N PHE A 9 -10.97 6.34 -12.76
CA PHE A 9 -11.51 5.17 -12.08
C PHE A 9 -10.39 4.40 -11.37
N LEU A 10 -10.67 3.97 -10.15
CA LEU A 10 -9.78 3.12 -9.37
C LEU A 10 -10.54 1.86 -8.96
N ARG A 11 -9.94 0.69 -9.20
CA ARG A 11 -10.45 -0.60 -8.74
C ARG A 11 -9.40 -1.25 -7.85
N PHE A 12 -9.81 -1.70 -6.66
CA PHE A 12 -8.96 -2.51 -5.80
C PHE A 12 -9.69 -3.77 -5.37
N PHE A 13 -8.94 -4.87 -5.29
CA PHE A 13 -9.43 -6.16 -4.83
C PHE A 13 -8.68 -6.55 -3.56
N GLN A 14 -9.41 -7.02 -2.56
CA GLN A 14 -8.84 -7.59 -1.35
C GLN A 14 -9.00 -9.11 -1.42
N GLY A 15 -7.89 -9.85 -1.40
CA GLY A 15 -7.89 -11.32 -1.49
C GLY A 15 -7.61 -11.85 -2.90
N GLY A 16 -7.15 -13.09 -2.97
CA GLY A 16 -6.77 -13.77 -4.22
C GLY A 16 -5.36 -13.44 -4.74
N VAL A 17 -4.64 -12.50 -4.13
CA VAL A 17 -3.21 -12.25 -4.38
C VAL A 17 -2.39 -12.92 -3.27
N SER A 18 -2.16 -14.23 -3.41
CA SER A 18 -1.39 -15.04 -2.44
C SER A 18 0.03 -15.34 -2.94
N VAL A 19 0.89 -15.83 -2.04
CA VAL A 19 2.30 -16.17 -2.30
C VAL A 19 2.52 -17.63 -2.74
N GLY A 20 1.46 -18.35 -3.09
CA GLY A 20 1.52 -19.70 -3.67
C GLY A 20 0.29 -19.98 -4.51
N ASP A 21 0.47 -20.66 -5.64
CA ASP A 21 -0.47 -21.27 -6.62
C ASP A 21 -1.72 -20.47 -7.07
N TYR A 22 -1.95 -19.28 -6.54
CA TYR A 22 -3.07 -18.38 -6.82
C TYR A 22 -2.62 -17.19 -7.66
N ASP A 23 -2.04 -17.46 -8.83
CA ASP A 23 -1.88 -16.46 -9.89
C ASP A 23 -3.18 -16.23 -10.70
N LEU A 24 -4.29 -16.86 -10.29
CA LEU A 24 -5.59 -16.73 -10.96
C LEU A 24 -6.06 -15.28 -11.08
N VAL A 25 -5.86 -14.45 -10.06
CA VAL A 25 -6.25 -13.03 -10.10
C VAL A 25 -5.32 -12.25 -11.04
N THR A 26 -4.01 -12.45 -10.93
CA THR A 26 -3.02 -11.79 -11.81
C THR A 26 -3.31 -12.13 -13.28
N ASP A 27 -3.55 -13.41 -13.57
CA ASP A 27 -3.79 -13.89 -14.92
C ASP A 27 -5.20 -13.53 -15.43
N ALA A 28 -6.22 -13.55 -14.58
CA ALA A 28 -7.53 -13.01 -14.92
C ALA A 28 -7.47 -11.51 -15.25
N LEU A 29 -6.70 -10.72 -14.50
CA LEU A 29 -6.51 -9.30 -14.78
C LEU A 29 -5.76 -9.07 -16.09
N LYS A 30 -4.71 -9.85 -16.37
CA LYS A 30 -4.02 -9.82 -17.67
C LYS A 30 -4.97 -10.19 -18.83
N LYS A 31 -5.73 -11.28 -18.69
CA LYS A 31 -6.74 -11.71 -19.68
C LYS A 31 -7.85 -10.67 -19.86
N ALA A 32 -8.21 -9.95 -18.79
CA ALA A 32 -9.12 -8.82 -18.86
C ALA A 32 -8.50 -7.57 -19.50
N GLY A 33 -7.26 -7.62 -19.99
CA GLY A 33 -6.58 -6.52 -20.67
C GLY A 33 -5.97 -5.48 -19.74
N VAL A 34 -5.69 -5.83 -18.49
CA VAL A 34 -4.93 -4.97 -17.57
C VAL A 34 -3.45 -5.10 -17.87
N LYS A 35 -2.81 -3.98 -18.24
CA LYS A 35 -1.36 -3.90 -18.37
C LYS A 35 -0.74 -3.86 -16.97
N MET A 36 -0.12 -4.95 -16.56
CA MET A 36 0.61 -5.03 -15.30
C MET A 36 1.84 -4.11 -15.35
N LEU A 37 2.02 -3.28 -14.33
CA LEU A 37 3.17 -2.40 -14.17
C LEU A 37 4.19 -2.97 -13.19
N PHE A 38 3.71 -3.53 -12.07
CA PHE A 38 4.57 -4.28 -11.17
C PHE A 38 3.80 -5.39 -10.45
N TRP A 39 4.55 -6.40 -10.04
CA TRP A 39 4.10 -7.46 -9.15
C TRP A 39 5.12 -7.62 -8.03
N LYS A 40 4.62 -7.54 -6.80
CA LYS A 40 5.36 -7.50 -5.55
C LYS A 40 6.00 -6.15 -5.24
N VAL A 41 6.06 -5.85 -3.96
CA VAL A 41 6.66 -4.64 -3.39
C VAL A 41 7.64 -5.02 -2.28
N ALA A 42 8.69 -4.23 -2.11
CA ALA A 42 9.77 -4.50 -1.15
C ALA A 42 9.42 -4.12 0.30
N VAL A 43 8.18 -4.42 0.74
CA VAL A 43 7.68 -4.15 2.10
C VAL A 43 7.41 -5.45 2.87
N LYS A 44 7.44 -5.35 4.20
CA LYS A 44 7.06 -6.42 5.12
C LYS A 44 6.23 -5.81 6.27
N PRO A 45 4.96 -6.20 6.45
CA PRO A 45 4.17 -7.16 5.64
C PRO A 45 3.73 -6.56 4.29
N GLY A 46 3.11 -7.37 3.42
CA GLY A 46 2.57 -6.87 2.14
C GLY A 46 3.39 -7.12 0.88
N LYS A 47 4.38 -8.04 0.90
CA LYS A 47 5.19 -8.36 -0.31
C LYS A 47 4.36 -8.58 -1.57
N PRO A 48 3.33 -9.46 -1.62
CA PRO A 48 2.55 -9.63 -2.84
C PRO A 48 1.60 -8.45 -3.02
N THR A 49 1.71 -7.73 -4.14
CA THR A 49 0.79 -6.67 -4.55
C THR A 49 0.84 -6.57 -6.05
N PHE A 50 -0.32 -6.54 -6.68
CA PHE A 50 -0.46 -6.31 -8.11
C PHE A 50 -0.79 -4.84 -8.34
N PHE A 51 -0.15 -4.23 -9.33
CA PHE A 51 -0.55 -2.94 -9.85
C PHE A 51 -0.53 -2.95 -11.37
N GLY A 52 -1.58 -2.40 -11.97
CA GLY A 52 -1.69 -2.28 -13.40
C GLY A 52 -2.67 -1.20 -13.83
N VAL A 53 -2.77 -1.01 -15.14
CA VAL A 53 -3.62 0.02 -15.76
C VAL A 53 -4.42 -0.60 -16.91
N ARG A 54 -5.69 -0.20 -17.01
CA ARG A 54 -6.54 -0.53 -18.16
C ARG A 54 -7.36 0.69 -18.56
N LYS A 55 -7.20 1.19 -19.78
CA LYS A 55 -7.98 2.33 -20.32
C LYS A 55 -8.09 3.52 -19.34
N GLY A 56 -6.96 3.94 -18.76
CA GLY A 56 -6.91 5.03 -17.78
C GLY A 56 -7.39 4.68 -16.35
N THR A 57 -7.86 3.45 -16.11
CA THR A 57 -8.25 2.95 -14.79
C THR A 57 -7.05 2.33 -14.09
N LEU A 58 -6.77 2.76 -12.85
CA LEU A 58 -5.77 2.14 -11.98
C LEU A 58 -6.35 0.88 -11.32
N VAL A 59 -5.61 -0.22 -11.35
CA VAL A 59 -6.02 -1.51 -10.80
C VAL A 59 -5.02 -2.00 -9.76
N PHE A 60 -5.48 -2.18 -8.53
CA PHE A 60 -4.67 -2.68 -7.41
C PHE A 60 -5.17 -4.06 -6.96
N GLY A 61 -4.27 -5.03 -6.84
CA GLY A 61 -4.53 -6.31 -6.19
C GLY A 61 -3.81 -6.35 -4.84
N LEU A 62 -4.58 -6.23 -3.76
CA LEU A 62 -4.04 -6.21 -2.41
C LEU A 62 -4.00 -7.63 -1.81
N PRO A 63 -3.01 -7.93 -0.95
CA PRO A 63 -2.93 -9.20 -0.26
C PRO A 63 -4.16 -9.47 0.60
N GLY A 64 -4.54 -10.75 0.74
CA GLY A 64 -5.69 -11.15 1.57
C GLY A 64 -5.48 -10.96 3.09
N TYR A 65 -4.23 -10.88 3.56
CA TYR A 65 -3.95 -10.69 4.98
C TYR A 65 -4.27 -9.24 5.43
N PRO A 66 -5.11 -9.01 6.45
CA PRO A 66 -5.61 -7.67 6.79
C PRO A 66 -4.51 -6.64 7.03
N VAL A 67 -3.47 -6.98 7.80
CA VAL A 67 -2.36 -6.04 8.09
C VAL A 67 -1.55 -5.75 6.83
N SER A 68 -1.35 -6.73 5.95
CA SER A 68 -0.66 -6.55 4.67
C SER A 68 -1.45 -5.63 3.74
N SER A 69 -2.76 -5.86 3.64
CA SER A 69 -3.67 -5.05 2.82
C SER A 69 -3.69 -3.61 3.30
N MET A 70 -3.84 -3.39 4.61
CA MET A 70 -3.82 -2.07 5.24
C MET A 70 -2.51 -1.32 4.95
N VAL A 71 -1.36 -1.98 5.12
CA VAL A 71 -0.05 -1.38 4.85
C VAL A 71 0.07 -0.95 3.38
N ASN A 72 -0.33 -1.82 2.44
CA ASN A 72 -0.23 -1.51 1.01
C ASN A 72 -1.26 -0.47 0.57
N PHE A 73 -2.45 -0.46 1.17
CA PHE A 73 -3.45 0.58 0.95
C PHE A 73 -2.89 1.96 1.32
N GLU A 74 -2.34 2.11 2.52
CA GLU A 74 -1.79 3.38 3.01
C GLU A 74 -0.57 3.85 2.20
N ASN A 75 0.26 2.93 1.68
CA ASN A 75 1.48 3.28 0.95
C ASN A 75 1.29 3.43 -0.57
N LEU A 76 0.24 2.85 -1.16
CA LEU A 76 0.06 2.81 -2.62
C LEU A 76 -1.31 3.37 -3.05
N VAL A 77 -2.39 2.83 -2.50
CA VAL A 77 -3.76 3.18 -2.94
C VAL A 77 -4.14 4.59 -2.49
N ARG A 78 -3.88 4.95 -1.22
CA ARG A 78 -4.20 6.27 -0.70
C ARG A 78 -3.44 7.39 -1.44
N PRO A 79 -2.11 7.30 -1.67
CA PRO A 79 -1.41 8.29 -2.50
C PRO A 79 -1.96 8.39 -3.93
N ALA A 80 -2.36 7.27 -4.55
CA ALA A 80 -2.96 7.29 -5.88
C ALA A 80 -4.30 8.05 -5.89
N ILE A 81 -5.17 7.83 -4.90
CA ILE A 81 -6.43 8.56 -4.74
C ILE A 81 -6.17 10.07 -4.60
N PHE A 82 -5.20 10.46 -3.76
CA PHE A 82 -4.87 11.87 -3.55
C PHE A 82 -4.36 12.52 -4.85
N SER A 83 -3.49 11.82 -5.58
CA SER A 83 -3.00 12.28 -6.87
C SER A 83 -4.13 12.43 -7.90
N MET A 84 -5.10 11.50 -7.92
CA MET A 84 -6.29 11.59 -8.78
C MET A 84 -7.20 12.77 -8.41
N LEU A 85 -7.20 13.18 -7.14
CA LEU A 85 -7.91 14.36 -6.64
C LEU A 85 -7.10 15.66 -6.84
N GLY A 86 -5.93 15.60 -7.48
CA GLY A 86 -5.06 16.76 -7.69
C GLY A 86 -4.39 17.26 -6.41
N ARG A 87 -4.30 16.43 -5.36
CA ARG A 87 -3.68 16.81 -4.09
C ARG A 87 -2.31 16.19 -3.89
N ASP A 88 -1.41 16.95 -3.29
CA ASP A 88 -0.04 16.58 -2.94
C ASP A 88 0.16 16.35 -1.41
N ASP A 89 -0.85 16.66 -0.60
CA ASP A 89 -0.92 16.48 0.87
C ASP A 89 -1.11 15.02 1.32
N TRP A 90 -0.67 14.05 0.51
CA TRP A 90 -0.86 12.61 0.78
C TRP A 90 0.05 12.08 1.89
N GLN A 91 1.14 12.76 2.21
CA GLN A 91 2.06 12.29 3.24
C GLN A 91 1.43 12.39 4.64
N ARG A 92 1.44 11.28 5.39
CA ARG A 92 1.09 11.31 6.81
C ARG A 92 2.17 12.07 7.58
N ILE A 93 1.78 12.82 8.60
CA ILE A 93 2.69 13.41 9.57
C ILE A 93 3.58 12.30 10.14
N ARG A 94 4.90 12.53 10.14
CA ARG A 94 5.90 11.62 10.70
C ARG A 94 6.57 12.28 11.88
N VAL A 95 6.66 11.54 12.98
CA VAL A 95 7.39 11.97 14.18
C VAL A 95 8.55 11.02 14.43
N LYS A 96 9.65 11.55 14.96
CA LYS A 96 10.73 10.71 15.48
C LYS A 96 10.34 10.24 16.88
N ALA A 97 10.51 8.95 17.15
CA ALA A 97 10.16 8.33 18.42
C ALA A 97 11.24 7.32 18.83
N ILE A 98 11.39 7.10 20.13
CA ILE A 98 12.30 6.12 20.72
C ILE A 98 11.55 4.79 20.79
N LEU A 99 12.15 3.72 20.28
CA LEU A 99 11.58 2.37 20.40
C LEU A 99 11.71 1.87 21.83
N GLU A 100 10.59 1.52 22.47
CA GLU A 100 10.58 0.97 23.83
C GLU A 100 11.16 -0.46 23.88
N LYS A 101 10.93 -1.23 22.81
CA LYS A 101 11.46 -2.59 22.66
C LYS A 101 12.25 -2.72 21.36
N ALA A 102 13.36 -3.44 21.41
CA ALA A 102 14.16 -3.73 20.23
C ALA A 102 13.32 -4.53 19.23
N VAL A 103 13.21 -4.03 18.00
CA VAL A 103 12.51 -4.74 16.93
C VAL A 103 13.54 -5.32 15.98
N SER A 104 13.47 -6.64 15.77
CA SER A 104 14.34 -7.30 14.81
C SER A 104 14.06 -6.82 13.38
N SER A 105 15.08 -6.27 12.76
CA SER A 105 15.09 -5.83 11.37
C SER A 105 16.06 -6.71 10.59
N ARG A 106 15.63 -7.91 10.20
CA ARG A 106 16.43 -8.80 9.34
C ARG A 106 15.87 -8.80 7.91
N GLY A 107 16.72 -8.42 6.95
CA GLY A 107 16.47 -8.54 5.49
C GLY A 107 16.44 -7.21 4.72
N ARG A 108 16.45 -7.30 3.38
CA ARG A 108 16.47 -6.15 2.44
C ARG A 108 15.13 -5.42 2.25
N ARG A 109 14.08 -5.81 2.98
CA ARG A 109 12.71 -5.26 2.81
C ARG A 109 12.40 -4.26 3.90
N LYS A 110 11.73 -3.17 3.53
CA LYS A 110 11.27 -2.16 4.49
C LYS A 110 10.23 -2.79 5.43
N LYS A 111 10.58 -2.90 6.71
CA LYS A 111 9.67 -3.43 7.75
C LYS A 111 8.76 -2.30 8.22
N ILE A 112 7.46 -2.49 8.06
CA ILE A 112 6.43 -1.59 8.55
C ILE A 112 5.72 -2.32 9.68
N ILE A 113 5.92 -1.84 10.91
CA ILE A 113 5.33 -2.40 12.12
C ILE A 113 4.29 -1.44 12.65
N ARG A 114 3.26 -1.98 13.29
CA ARG A 114 2.31 -1.16 14.05
C ARG A 114 2.95 -0.87 15.40
N ALA A 115 2.77 0.36 15.87
CA ALA A 115 3.20 0.77 17.18
C ALA A 115 2.19 1.77 17.75
N LYS A 116 2.04 1.76 19.07
CA LYS A 116 1.36 2.81 19.81
C LYS A 116 2.37 3.92 20.09
N LEU A 117 2.00 5.15 19.78
CA LEU A 117 2.80 6.33 20.12
C LEU A 117 2.36 6.82 21.50
N VAL A 118 3.31 6.99 22.42
CA VAL A 118 3.09 7.54 23.76
C VAL A 118 3.94 8.81 23.90
N LYS A 119 3.35 9.88 24.41
CA LYS A 119 4.09 11.13 24.68
C LYS A 119 4.52 11.14 26.15
N GLU A 120 5.82 11.29 26.38
CA GLU A 120 6.41 11.43 27.72
C GLU A 120 7.25 12.71 27.77
N GLY A 121 6.71 13.76 28.40
CA GLY A 121 7.29 15.10 28.35
C GLY A 121 7.43 15.57 26.89
N ASP A 122 8.66 15.90 26.49
CA ASP A 122 9.02 16.35 25.13
C ASP A 122 9.40 15.20 24.18
N LYS A 123 9.36 13.94 24.64
CA LYS A 123 9.75 12.79 23.84
C LYS A 123 8.53 11.97 23.43
N TYR A 124 8.66 11.27 22.31
CA TYR A 124 7.72 10.25 21.89
C TYR A 124 8.35 8.86 22.04
N LEU A 125 7.62 7.95 22.67
CA LEU A 125 7.93 6.52 22.70
C LEU A 125 7.05 5.79 21.69
N ALA A 126 7.66 4.86 20.96
CA ALA A 126 6.97 3.93 20.07
C ALA A 126 6.98 2.54 20.71
N VAL A 127 5.80 2.10 21.16
CA VAL A 127 5.57 0.78 21.73
C VAL A 127 5.08 -0.15 20.62
N PRO A 128 5.89 -1.11 20.12
CA PRO A 128 5.45 -2.03 19.08
C PRO A 128 4.25 -2.85 19.56
N ALA A 129 3.25 -2.98 18.69
CA ALA A 129 2.08 -3.83 18.93
C ALA A 129 2.36 -5.30 18.62
#